data_AF-A0A5N5Q929-F1
#
_entry.id   AF-A0A5N5Q929-F1
#
_cell.length_a   1.000
_cell.length_b   1.000
_cell.length_c   1.000
_cell.angle_alpha   90.00
_cell.angle_beta   90.00
_cell.angle_gamma   90.00
#
_symmetry.space_group_name_H-M   'P 1'
#
loop_
_entity.id
_entity.type
_entity.pdbx_description
1 polymer ?
#
loop_
_entity_poly.entity_id
_entity_poly.type
_entity_poly.pdbx_seq_one_letter_code
_entity_poly.pdbx_strand_id
1 'polypeptide(L)'
;MKARPKPKDGCDLIARFLTAMRDADVKNLPNPVTVGRLTVTSPEFNSLLDSILAKWPHADLFEIIKYLTPCPDEPGGDTGTEQQRGFLYLSDSEKAWVATYYGETVNLLKTAIDNMNASRGNCDYTNFIPIIQSSGTGKSRAVDELAKQIFTIPLNLSLPGDQDDFPVGDEGLLDLLNVGSCKPPVRAYTLYDIFFKHLFNEVEGALRKLPPQNSQSELALVFHSHLELHRQGIYRTVTKRTRQEIWAVSEDTEYINQALASAKSLIELIQSKSGTTVATDQKKQAQLLIYFDESHLLALTTPEYNNQYGLTCYQYLILAINELKGLDLFFIFLSTEPKTTSRSFLESIVLSGQGRIVDIEKFQAPFKRLPFNQWKEDYPLKEDTHTLEDVCSPGFMVRFGRPL
;
A
#
# COMPACT_ATOMS: atom_id res chain seq x y z
N MET A 1 -32.79 42.71 14.16
CA MET A 1 -33.36 41.43 13.67
C MET A 1 -34.38 40.94 14.68
N LYS A 2 -35.63 40.67 14.27
CA LYS A 2 -36.62 40.02 15.15
C LYS A 2 -36.12 38.59 15.43
N ALA A 3 -36.06 38.19 16.70
CA ALA A 3 -35.68 36.84 17.08
C ALA A 3 -36.63 35.84 16.38
N ARG A 4 -36.07 34.92 15.58
CA ARG A 4 -36.87 33.86 14.96
C ARG A 4 -37.42 32.96 16.08
N PRO A 5 -38.69 32.54 16.03
CA PRO A 5 -39.25 31.65 17.04
C PRO A 5 -38.43 30.36 17.12
N LYS A 6 -38.32 29.73 18.29
CA LYS A 6 -37.62 28.42 18.40
C LYS A 6 -38.31 27.37 17.51
N PRO A 7 -37.56 26.40 16.95
CA PRO A 7 -38.14 25.28 16.24
C PRO A 7 -39.01 24.44 17.18
N LYS A 8 -40.12 23.90 16.68
CA LYS A 8 -41.08 23.10 17.46
C LYS A 8 -40.63 21.65 17.65
N ASP A 9 -39.93 21.11 16.66
CA ASP A 9 -39.41 19.75 16.61
C ASP A 9 -38.27 19.66 15.59
N GLY A 10 -37.66 18.47 15.44
CA GLY A 10 -36.57 18.23 14.49
C GLY A 10 -37.00 18.41 13.02
N CYS A 11 -38.25 18.13 12.68
CA CYS A 11 -38.78 18.35 11.32
C CYS A 11 -38.87 19.85 10.99
N ASP A 12 -39.33 20.68 11.93
CA ASP A 12 -39.36 22.14 11.81
C ASP A 12 -37.94 22.72 11.72
N LEU A 13 -36.97 22.13 12.44
CA LEU A 13 -35.56 22.51 12.36
C LEU A 13 -34.96 22.26 10.97
N ILE A 14 -35.19 21.08 10.39
CA ILE A 14 -34.74 20.72 9.04
C ILE A 14 -35.37 21.64 7.99
N ALA A 15 -36.70 21.84 8.06
CA ALA A 15 -37.41 22.66 7.09
C ALA A 15 -36.87 24.09 7.08
N ARG A 16 -36.58 24.65 8.25
CA ARG A 16 -35.98 25.99 8.39
C ARG A 16 -34.55 26.04 7.89
N PHE A 17 -33.75 25.01 8.15
CA PHE A 17 -32.37 24.91 7.64
C PHE A 17 -32.34 24.84 6.10
N LEU A 18 -33.11 23.94 5.50
CA LEU A 18 -33.19 23.79 4.04
C LEU A 18 -33.75 25.05 3.37
N THR A 19 -34.72 25.72 3.99
CA THR A 19 -35.25 26.99 3.49
C THR A 19 -34.19 28.09 3.56
N ALA A 20 -33.46 28.22 4.67
CA ALA A 20 -32.37 29.19 4.79
C ALA A 20 -31.27 28.97 3.74
N MET A 21 -30.87 27.72 3.50
CA MET A 21 -29.88 27.38 2.50
C MET A 21 -30.36 27.67 1.07
N ARG A 22 -31.65 27.47 0.78
CA ARG A 22 -32.27 27.84 -0.50
C ARG A 22 -32.33 29.36 -0.67
N ASP A 23 -32.69 30.10 0.37
CA ASP A 23 -32.76 31.56 0.37
C ASP A 23 -31.38 32.22 0.16
N ALA A 24 -30.29 31.54 0.53
CA ALA A 24 -28.92 31.99 0.25
C ALA A 24 -28.32 31.45 -1.06
N ASP A 25 -29.15 30.85 -1.93
CA ASP A 25 -28.71 30.30 -3.23
C ASP A 25 -27.55 29.29 -3.09
N VAL A 26 -27.52 28.53 -2.00
CA VAL A 26 -26.49 27.50 -1.81
C VAL A 26 -26.76 26.35 -2.78
N LYS A 27 -25.87 26.21 -3.78
CA LYS A 27 -25.88 25.08 -4.72
C LYS A 27 -25.43 23.81 -3.99
N ASN A 28 -26.03 22.66 -4.34
CA ASN A 28 -25.79 21.34 -3.73
C ASN A 28 -26.30 21.18 -2.30
N LEU A 29 -27.59 21.44 -2.09
CA LEU A 29 -28.26 21.19 -0.81
C LEU A 29 -28.09 19.71 -0.39
N PRO A 30 -27.75 19.45 0.88
CA PRO A 30 -27.70 18.08 1.38
C PRO A 30 -29.06 17.40 1.25
N ASN A 31 -29.04 16.09 0.95
CA ASN A 31 -30.26 15.31 0.76
C ASN A 31 -31.16 15.43 2.01
N PRO A 32 -32.42 15.91 1.89
CA PRO A 32 -33.33 16.07 3.01
C PRO A 32 -33.53 14.79 3.84
N VAL A 33 -33.45 13.62 3.21
CA VAL A 33 -33.56 12.32 3.87
C VAL A 33 -32.34 12.05 4.74
N THR A 34 -31.13 12.35 4.26
CA THR A 34 -29.88 12.19 5.01
C THR A 34 -29.83 13.13 6.22
N VAL A 35 -30.18 14.40 6.01
CA VAL A 35 -30.30 15.39 7.11
C VAL A 35 -31.34 14.92 8.13
N GLY A 36 -32.48 14.40 7.65
CA GLY A 36 -33.51 13.81 8.51
C GLY A 36 -33.00 12.67 9.38
N ARG A 37 -32.28 11.70 8.80
CA ARG A 37 -31.67 10.61 9.57
C ARG A 37 -30.72 11.15 10.65
N LEU A 38 -29.83 12.07 10.30
CA LEU A 38 -28.85 12.65 11.24
C LEU A 38 -29.50 13.40 12.40
N THR A 39 -30.61 14.10 12.17
CA THR A 39 -31.35 14.77 13.27
C THR A 39 -32.00 13.79 14.25
N VAL A 40 -32.29 12.56 13.81
CA VAL A 40 -32.85 11.51 14.67
C VAL A 40 -31.73 10.78 15.40
N THR A 41 -30.60 10.52 14.73
CA THR A 41 -29.51 9.69 15.27
C THR A 41 -28.47 10.48 16.06
N SER A 42 -28.31 11.79 15.84
CA SER A 42 -27.28 12.62 16.48
C SER A 42 -27.87 13.88 17.14
N PRO A 43 -28.01 13.90 18.48
CA PRO A 43 -28.40 15.10 19.23
C PRO A 43 -27.42 16.28 19.04
N GLU A 44 -26.14 15.97 18.82
CA GLU A 44 -25.07 16.94 18.56
C GLU A 44 -25.27 17.66 17.23
N PHE A 45 -25.73 16.93 16.21
CA PHE A 45 -26.10 17.50 14.92
C PHE A 45 -27.28 18.49 15.03
N ASN A 46 -28.27 18.21 15.89
CA ASN A 46 -29.37 19.16 16.15
C ASN A 46 -28.85 20.46 16.80
N SER A 47 -27.95 20.33 17.78
CA SER A 47 -27.33 21.51 18.42
C SER A 47 -26.49 22.33 17.42
N LEU A 48 -25.84 21.67 16.46
CA LEU A 48 -25.11 22.33 15.39
C LEU A 48 -26.07 23.09 14.46
N LEU A 49 -27.15 22.46 14.01
CA LEU A 49 -28.16 23.11 13.16
C LEU A 49 -28.79 24.33 13.85
N ASP A 50 -29.09 24.24 15.14
CA ASP A 50 -29.58 25.37 15.94
C ASP A 50 -28.55 26.52 16.01
N SER A 51 -27.27 26.19 16.23
CA SER A 51 -26.16 27.16 16.24
C SER A 51 -26.00 27.86 14.88
N ILE A 52 -26.13 27.12 13.79
CA ILE A 52 -26.03 27.64 12.42
C ILE A 52 -27.21 28.56 12.10
N LEU A 53 -28.44 28.14 12.44
CA LEU A 53 -29.63 28.97 12.25
C LEU A 53 -29.60 30.24 13.09
N ALA A 54 -29.03 30.20 14.30
CA ALA A 54 -28.88 31.36 15.17
C ALA A 54 -27.84 32.36 14.65
N LYS A 55 -26.77 31.88 13.99
CA LYS A 55 -25.68 32.70 13.46
C LYS A 55 -25.86 33.11 11.98
N TRP A 56 -26.94 32.65 11.35
CA TRP A 56 -27.25 32.94 9.95
C TRP A 56 -27.38 34.44 9.66
N PRO A 57 -26.85 34.98 8.55
CA PRO A 57 -26.17 34.30 7.43
C PRO A 57 -24.66 34.10 7.60
N HIS A 58 -24.08 34.44 8.75
CA HIS A 58 -22.63 34.40 8.99
C HIS A 58 -22.16 33.09 9.65
N ALA A 59 -22.95 32.04 9.57
CA ALA A 59 -22.62 30.75 10.16
C ALA A 59 -21.52 30.05 9.35
N ASP A 60 -20.62 29.35 10.05
CA ASP A 60 -19.67 28.46 9.41
C ASP A 60 -20.37 27.16 9.02
N LEU A 61 -20.53 26.93 7.72
CA LEU A 61 -21.19 25.75 7.16
C LEU A 61 -20.24 24.55 7.02
N PHE A 62 -18.93 24.73 7.18
CA PHE A 62 -17.96 23.64 7.06
C PHE A 62 -18.09 22.60 8.18
N GLU A 63 -18.59 22.99 9.36
CA GLU A 63 -18.84 22.03 10.45
C GLU A 63 -19.90 20.98 10.09
N ILE A 64 -20.81 21.27 9.16
CA ILE A 64 -21.82 20.32 8.69
C ILE A 64 -21.16 19.18 7.89
N ILE A 65 -20.06 19.45 7.19
CA ILE A 65 -19.37 18.46 6.35
C ILE A 65 -18.90 17.26 7.19
N LYS A 66 -18.53 17.47 8.45
CA LYS A 66 -18.15 16.38 9.38
C LYS A 66 -19.27 15.35 9.57
N TYR A 67 -20.53 15.76 9.46
CA TYR A 67 -21.69 14.89 9.63
C TYR A 67 -22.27 14.38 8.31
N LEU A 68 -22.03 15.11 7.20
CA LEU A 68 -22.51 14.73 5.87
C LEU A 68 -21.54 13.83 5.10
N THR A 69 -20.27 13.79 5.51
CA THR A 69 -19.29 12.85 4.98
C THR A 69 -19.42 11.56 5.79
N PRO A 70 -19.86 10.44 5.20
CA PRO A 70 -19.87 9.16 5.91
C PRO A 70 -18.44 8.86 6.36
N CYS A 71 -18.24 8.66 7.65
CA CYS A 71 -17.06 7.95 8.14
C CYS A 71 -17.27 6.48 7.75
N PRO A 72 -16.29 5.79 7.14
CA PRO A 72 -16.46 4.39 6.70
C PRO A 72 -16.78 3.38 7.82
N ASP A 73 -16.81 3.81 9.08
CA ASP A 73 -16.77 2.93 10.25
C ASP A 73 -18.14 2.60 10.87
N GLU A 74 -19.26 3.02 10.28
CA GLU A 74 -20.59 2.60 10.76
C GLU A 74 -21.28 1.64 9.78
N PRO A 75 -21.53 0.37 10.18
CA PRO A 75 -22.31 -0.57 9.37
C PRO A 75 -23.79 -0.19 9.43
N GLY A 76 -24.19 0.74 8.58
CA GLY A 76 -25.58 1.18 8.41
C GLY A 76 -26.23 0.51 7.21
N GLY A 77 -27.19 -0.39 7.45
CA GLY A 77 -27.88 -1.17 6.42
C GLY A 77 -28.59 -0.32 5.36
N ASP A 78 -28.06 -0.32 4.14
CA ASP A 78 -28.80 -0.03 2.91
C ASP A 78 -28.35 -1.01 1.81
N THR A 79 -28.92 -2.22 1.82
CA THR A 79 -28.48 -3.39 1.03
C THR A 79 -28.82 -3.32 -0.47
N GLY A 80 -29.11 -2.13 -1.03
CA GLY A 80 -29.62 -1.99 -2.40
C GLY A 80 -28.68 -1.35 -3.42
N THR A 81 -27.82 -0.41 -3.02
CA THR A 81 -27.08 0.46 -3.96
C THR A 81 -25.56 0.44 -3.81
N GLU A 82 -25.03 0.00 -2.68
CA GLU A 82 -23.57 -0.11 -2.49
C GLU A 82 -22.97 -1.23 -3.34
N GLN A 83 -23.66 -2.35 -3.49
CA GLN A 83 -23.20 -3.45 -4.35
C GLN A 83 -23.04 -2.98 -5.81
N GLN A 84 -24.02 -2.27 -6.36
CA GLN A 84 -23.92 -1.77 -7.75
C GLN A 84 -22.82 -0.72 -7.93
N ARG A 85 -22.55 0.09 -6.90
CA ARG A 85 -21.41 1.02 -6.92
C ARG A 85 -20.09 0.25 -6.94
N GLY A 86 -19.84 -0.62 -5.96
CA GLY A 86 -18.60 -1.42 -5.87
C GLY A 86 -18.30 -2.22 -7.15
N PHE A 87 -19.33 -2.82 -7.77
CA PHE A 87 -19.18 -3.51 -9.07
C PHE A 87 -18.72 -2.61 -10.23
N LEU A 88 -19.17 -1.35 -10.28
CA LEU A 88 -18.72 -0.38 -11.30
C LEU A 88 -17.27 0.08 -11.04
N TYR A 89 -16.91 0.32 -9.77
CA TYR A 89 -15.57 0.77 -9.36
C TYR A 89 -14.49 -0.26 -9.67
N LEU A 90 -14.69 -1.54 -9.33
CA LEU A 90 -13.71 -2.59 -9.60
C LEU A 90 -13.41 -2.71 -11.10
N SER A 91 -14.45 -2.58 -11.94
CA SER A 91 -14.30 -2.60 -13.40
C SER A 91 -13.45 -1.44 -13.93
N ASP A 92 -13.45 -0.29 -13.26
CA ASP A 92 -12.70 0.89 -13.67
C ASP A 92 -11.27 0.90 -13.12
N SER A 93 -11.04 0.42 -11.89
CA SER A 93 -9.68 0.22 -11.35
C SER A 93 -8.93 -0.88 -12.12
N GLU A 94 -9.59 -1.98 -12.48
CA GLU A 94 -9.01 -3.02 -13.35
C GLU A 94 -8.70 -2.48 -14.76
N LYS A 95 -9.63 -1.73 -15.37
CA LYS A 95 -9.39 -1.06 -16.67
C LYS A 95 -8.21 -0.08 -16.59
N ALA A 96 -8.12 0.71 -15.53
CA ALA A 96 -7.02 1.63 -15.31
C ALA A 96 -5.69 0.90 -15.12
N TRP A 97 -5.72 -0.28 -14.49
CA TRP A 97 -4.56 -1.14 -14.35
C TRP A 97 -4.11 -1.80 -15.66
N VAL A 98 -4.98 -2.09 -16.61
CA VAL A 98 -4.52 -2.61 -17.91
C VAL A 98 -4.19 -1.52 -18.92
N ALA A 99 -4.58 -0.27 -18.63
CA ALA A 99 -4.33 0.86 -19.51
C ALA A 99 -2.83 1.21 -19.62
N THR A 100 -2.43 1.75 -20.78
CA THR A 100 -1.06 2.20 -21.03
C THR A 100 -0.57 3.15 -19.94
N TYR A 101 0.60 2.86 -19.38
CA TYR A 101 1.27 3.74 -18.43
C TYR A 101 1.97 4.89 -19.16
N TYR A 102 1.92 6.10 -18.60
CA TYR A 102 2.51 7.31 -19.16
C TYR A 102 3.39 8.04 -18.13
N GLY A 103 4.50 8.58 -18.62
CA GLY A 103 5.43 9.39 -17.84
C GLY A 103 6.71 8.66 -17.44
N GLU A 104 7.66 9.44 -16.92
CA GLU A 104 9.05 9.02 -16.68
C GLU A 104 9.32 8.50 -15.26
N THR A 105 8.30 8.44 -14.40
CA THR A 105 8.46 8.05 -12.99
C THR A 105 9.16 6.69 -12.83
N VAL A 106 8.85 5.73 -13.71
CA VAL A 106 9.44 4.38 -13.67
C VAL A 106 10.94 4.43 -13.94
N ASN A 107 11.36 5.19 -14.96
CA ASN A 107 12.77 5.36 -15.33
C ASN A 107 13.56 6.10 -14.25
N LEU A 108 12.95 7.13 -13.64
CA LEU A 108 13.52 7.85 -12.51
C LEU A 108 13.65 6.95 -11.27
N LEU A 109 12.63 6.16 -10.95
CA LEU A 109 12.64 5.23 -9.83
C LEU A 109 13.69 4.13 -10.03
N LYS A 110 13.78 3.56 -11.24
CA LYS A 110 14.84 2.62 -11.62
C LYS A 110 16.22 3.21 -11.38
N THR A 111 16.46 4.41 -11.90
CA THR A 111 17.75 5.10 -11.76
C THR A 111 18.08 5.37 -10.29
N ALA A 112 17.09 5.77 -9.48
CA ALA A 112 17.26 5.95 -8.05
C ALA A 112 17.66 4.63 -7.38
N ILE A 113 16.96 3.53 -7.65
CA ILE A 113 17.24 2.21 -7.07
C ILE A 113 18.64 1.72 -7.46
N ASP A 114 19.01 1.83 -8.73
CA ASP A 114 20.34 1.42 -9.19
C ASP A 114 21.45 2.23 -8.51
N ASN A 115 21.24 3.55 -8.33
CA ASN A 115 22.19 4.38 -7.60
C ASN A 115 22.26 4.01 -6.11
N MET A 116 21.11 3.80 -5.44
CA MET A 116 21.06 3.37 -4.05
C MET A 116 21.73 2.01 -3.85
N ASN A 117 21.50 1.07 -4.78
CA ASN A 117 22.08 -0.27 -4.76
C ASN A 117 23.60 -0.23 -4.97
N ALA A 118 24.08 0.65 -5.85
CA ALA A 118 25.50 0.83 -6.10
C ALA A 118 26.23 1.57 -4.97
N SER A 119 25.59 2.54 -4.31
CA SER A 119 26.24 3.40 -3.32
C SER A 119 26.14 2.90 -1.88
N ARG A 120 25.27 1.93 -1.59
CA ARG A 120 25.01 1.50 -0.21
C ARG A 120 26.17 0.82 0.52
N GLY A 121 27.15 0.28 -0.21
CA GLY A 121 28.24 -0.51 0.37
C GLY A 121 27.71 -1.70 1.17
N ASN A 122 28.29 -1.94 2.35
CA ASN A 122 27.83 -2.98 3.29
C ASN A 122 27.11 -2.37 4.51
N CYS A 123 26.49 -1.21 4.35
CA CYS A 123 25.83 -0.51 5.45
C CYS A 123 24.53 -1.23 5.83
N ASP A 124 24.27 -1.38 7.13
CA ASP A 124 23.04 -1.98 7.63
C ASP A 124 21.82 -1.18 7.17
N TYR A 125 20.74 -1.88 6.81
CA TYR A 125 19.41 -1.35 6.52
C TYR A 125 19.34 -0.39 5.32
N THR A 126 20.26 -0.54 4.37
CA THR A 126 20.36 0.30 3.17
C THR A 126 19.90 -0.39 1.88
N ASN A 127 19.38 -1.62 1.99
CA ASN A 127 18.88 -2.43 0.88
C ASN A 127 17.37 -2.30 0.65
N PHE A 128 16.73 -1.28 1.20
CA PHE A 128 15.31 -1.03 0.99
C PHE A 128 14.95 0.46 0.92
N ILE A 129 13.78 0.76 0.37
CA ILE A 129 13.18 2.09 0.44
C ILE A 129 11.67 2.03 0.71
N PRO A 130 11.15 2.85 1.64
CA PRO A 130 9.72 3.05 1.78
C PRO A 130 9.19 4.10 0.78
N ILE A 131 8.04 3.82 0.17
CA ILE A 131 7.23 4.77 -0.59
C ILE A 131 5.91 4.94 0.18
N ILE A 132 5.71 6.14 0.73
CA ILE A 132 4.62 6.45 1.65
C ILE A 132 3.76 7.55 1.04
N GLN A 133 2.60 7.19 0.50
CA GLN A 133 1.63 8.14 -0.08
C GLN A 133 0.22 7.59 0.10
N SER A 134 -0.78 8.48 0.12
CA SER A 134 -2.20 8.11 0.23
C SER A 134 -2.61 7.01 -0.77
N SER A 135 -3.71 6.31 -0.47
CA SER A 135 -4.28 5.35 -1.42
C SER A 135 -4.62 6.02 -2.75
N GLY A 136 -4.60 5.23 -3.83
CA GLY A 136 -4.88 5.67 -5.19
C GLY A 136 -3.96 6.76 -5.72
N THR A 137 -2.67 6.78 -5.38
CA THR A 137 -1.70 7.70 -6.02
C THR A 137 -0.85 7.03 -7.09
N GLY A 138 -1.20 5.81 -7.50
CA GLY A 138 -0.46 5.04 -8.50
C GLY A 138 0.86 4.43 -8.00
N LYS A 139 1.06 4.29 -6.67
CA LYS A 139 2.27 3.65 -6.09
C LYS A 139 2.49 2.25 -6.65
N SER A 140 1.49 1.39 -6.46
CA SER A 140 1.51 -0.01 -6.87
C SER A 140 1.66 -0.14 -8.38
N ARG A 141 0.98 0.74 -9.13
CA ARG A 141 1.12 0.82 -10.58
C ARG A 141 2.53 1.20 -11.03
N ALA A 142 3.15 2.20 -10.43
CA ALA A 142 4.51 2.62 -10.79
C ALA A 142 5.55 1.51 -10.52
N VAL A 143 5.38 0.75 -9.45
CA VAL A 143 6.27 -0.37 -9.13
C VAL A 143 5.96 -1.62 -9.97
N ASP A 144 4.71 -1.86 -10.34
CA ASP A 144 4.33 -2.90 -11.30
C ASP A 144 4.93 -2.64 -12.70
N GLU A 145 4.94 -1.38 -13.15
CA GLU A 145 5.63 -1.02 -14.39
C GLU A 145 7.15 -1.14 -14.28
N LEU A 146 7.72 -0.84 -13.11
CA LEU A 146 9.13 -1.10 -12.84
C LEU A 146 9.46 -2.60 -12.90
N ALA A 147 8.52 -3.47 -12.52
CA ALA A 147 8.68 -4.93 -12.58
C ALA A 147 8.84 -5.47 -14.00
N LYS A 148 8.48 -4.69 -15.02
CA LYS A 148 8.73 -5.00 -16.43
C LYS A 148 10.18 -4.71 -16.86
N GLN A 149 10.93 -3.93 -16.07
CA GLN A 149 12.31 -3.53 -16.37
C GLN A 149 13.36 -4.23 -15.50
N ILE A 150 13.03 -4.54 -14.25
CA ILE A 150 13.87 -5.27 -13.28
C ILE A 150 13.14 -6.54 -12.87
N PHE A 151 13.86 -7.67 -12.77
CA PHE A 151 13.26 -8.92 -12.30
C PHE A 151 12.71 -8.74 -10.88
N THR A 152 11.38 -8.89 -10.73
CA THR A 152 10.68 -8.44 -9.52
C THR A 152 9.74 -9.50 -8.96
N ILE A 153 9.71 -9.64 -7.64
CA ILE A 153 8.74 -10.46 -6.89
C ILE A 153 7.75 -9.52 -6.16
N PRO A 154 6.49 -9.45 -6.60
CA PRO A 154 5.48 -8.58 -6.00
C PRO A 154 4.71 -9.26 -4.86
N LEU A 155 4.70 -8.72 -3.65
CA LEU A 155 3.90 -9.24 -2.54
C LEU A 155 2.84 -8.21 -2.16
N ASN A 156 1.56 -8.56 -2.22
CA ASN A 156 0.46 -7.69 -1.85
C ASN A 156 -0.19 -8.20 -0.57
N LEU A 157 -0.14 -7.39 0.49
CA LEU A 157 -0.62 -7.75 1.82
C LEU A 157 -2.07 -7.31 2.08
N SER A 158 -2.78 -6.78 1.08
CA SER A 158 -4.19 -6.42 1.19
C SER A 158 -5.05 -7.62 1.60
N LEU A 159 -6.12 -7.37 2.36
CA LEU A 159 -7.01 -8.44 2.82
C LEU A 159 -7.72 -9.09 1.62
N PRO A 160 -7.69 -10.43 1.48
CA PRO A 160 -8.39 -11.10 0.39
C PRO A 160 -9.90 -10.84 0.51
N GLY A 161 -10.48 -10.16 -0.49
CA GLY A 161 -11.91 -9.91 -0.55
C GLY A 161 -12.34 -8.48 -0.21
N ASP A 162 -11.41 -7.56 0.04
CA ASP A 162 -11.71 -6.13 -0.05
C ASP A 162 -12.04 -5.82 -1.53
N GLN A 163 -13.33 -5.70 -1.85
CA GLN A 163 -13.83 -5.65 -3.23
C GLN A 163 -13.52 -4.33 -3.94
N ASP A 164 -12.90 -3.38 -3.25
CA ASP A 164 -12.58 -2.07 -3.82
C ASP A 164 -11.08 -1.90 -4.12
N ASP A 165 -10.22 -2.82 -3.67
CA ASP A 165 -8.76 -2.69 -3.80
C ASP A 165 -8.18 -3.44 -5.01
N PHE A 166 -7.44 -2.72 -5.86
CA PHE A 166 -6.69 -3.29 -6.98
C PHE A 166 -5.21 -2.82 -6.95
N PRO A 167 -4.21 -3.74 -7.06
CA PRO A 167 -4.34 -5.17 -7.35
C PRO A 167 -4.88 -5.97 -6.15
N VAL A 168 -5.44 -7.15 -6.44
CA VAL A 168 -5.97 -8.06 -5.42
C VAL A 168 -4.85 -8.54 -4.48
N GLY A 169 -5.16 -8.65 -3.18
CA GLY A 169 -4.26 -9.20 -2.17
C GLY A 169 -3.85 -10.65 -2.41
N ASP A 170 -2.65 -11.03 -1.99
CA ASP A 170 -2.13 -12.38 -2.15
C ASP A 170 -2.62 -13.32 -1.03
N GLU A 171 -3.23 -14.44 -1.43
CA GLU A 171 -3.93 -15.33 -0.51
C GLU A 171 -2.99 -15.89 0.58
N GLY A 172 -3.32 -15.58 1.84
CA GLY A 172 -2.65 -16.11 3.02
C GLY A 172 -1.26 -15.53 3.31
N LEU A 173 -0.76 -14.57 2.53
CA LEU A 173 0.51 -13.88 2.81
C LEU A 173 0.40 -13.02 4.07
N LEU A 174 -0.61 -12.16 4.17
CA LEU A 174 -0.79 -11.32 5.36
C LEU A 174 -0.93 -12.19 6.61
N ASP A 175 -1.78 -13.22 6.58
CA ASP A 175 -1.97 -14.14 7.72
C ASP A 175 -0.68 -14.86 8.16
N LEU A 176 0.22 -15.15 7.21
CA LEU A 176 1.49 -15.78 7.51
C LEU A 176 2.50 -14.80 8.10
N LEU A 177 2.63 -13.63 7.49
CA LEU A 177 3.64 -12.63 7.83
C LEU A 177 3.20 -11.79 9.04
N ASN A 178 1.90 -11.76 9.34
CA ASN A 178 1.36 -11.14 10.53
C ASN A 178 1.51 -12.09 11.73
N VAL A 179 2.73 -12.13 12.27
CA VAL A 179 3.17 -13.03 13.34
C VAL A 179 2.65 -12.66 14.74
N GLY A 180 1.54 -11.92 14.85
CA GLY A 180 0.98 -11.45 16.13
C GLY A 180 0.72 -12.55 17.16
N SER A 181 0.45 -13.79 16.70
CA SER A 181 0.23 -14.96 17.55
C SER A 181 1.48 -15.86 17.75
N CYS A 182 2.61 -15.56 17.09
CA CYS A 182 3.82 -16.38 17.20
C CYS A 182 4.52 -16.19 18.55
N LYS A 183 4.46 -17.22 19.41
CA LYS A 183 5.27 -17.33 20.62
C LYS A 183 6.29 -18.47 20.48
N PRO A 184 7.57 -18.27 20.86
CA PRO A 184 8.23 -17.03 21.30
C PRO A 184 8.72 -16.12 20.14
N PRO A 185 9.15 -14.85 20.39
CA PRO A 185 9.56 -13.92 19.33
C PRO A 185 10.75 -14.36 18.48
N VAL A 186 11.60 -15.25 18.97
CA VAL A 186 12.66 -15.90 18.17
C VAL A 186 12.06 -16.59 16.94
N ARG A 187 10.84 -17.14 17.05
CA ARG A 187 10.11 -17.74 15.92
C ARG A 187 9.70 -16.73 14.85
N ALA A 188 9.54 -15.44 15.17
CA ALA A 188 9.17 -14.43 14.18
C ALA A 188 10.30 -14.24 13.14
N TYR A 189 11.54 -14.10 13.61
CA TYR A 189 12.70 -13.98 12.73
C TYR A 189 12.91 -15.26 11.89
N THR A 190 12.86 -16.43 12.54
CA THR A 190 12.94 -17.73 11.86
C THR A 190 11.86 -17.90 10.80
N LEU A 191 10.62 -17.44 11.07
CA LEU A 191 9.54 -17.48 10.10
C LEU A 191 9.86 -16.68 8.84
N TYR A 192 10.40 -15.46 8.97
CA TYR A 192 10.75 -14.65 7.80
C TYR A 192 11.87 -15.26 6.97
N ASP A 193 12.90 -15.83 7.59
CA ASP A 193 13.97 -16.46 6.82
C ASP A 193 13.50 -17.78 6.16
N ILE A 194 12.71 -18.61 6.83
CA ILE A 194 12.05 -19.78 6.20
C ILE A 194 11.12 -19.33 5.06
N PHE A 195 10.38 -18.25 5.26
CA PHE A 195 9.54 -17.65 4.23
C PHE A 195 10.36 -17.26 3.00
N PHE A 196 11.43 -16.49 3.18
CA PHE A 196 12.30 -16.06 2.08
C PHE A 196 12.97 -17.24 1.39
N LYS A 197 13.45 -18.23 2.13
CA LYS A 197 13.96 -19.49 1.58
C LYS A 197 12.95 -20.13 0.62
N HIS A 198 11.70 -20.35 1.07
CA HIS A 198 10.67 -20.98 0.22
C HIS A 198 10.27 -20.08 -0.94
N LEU A 199 10.19 -18.76 -0.73
CA LEU A 199 9.92 -17.79 -1.77
C LEU A 199 10.96 -17.87 -2.89
N PHE A 200 12.24 -17.83 -2.55
CA PHE A 200 13.33 -17.90 -3.53
C PHE A 200 13.33 -19.24 -4.25
N ASN A 201 13.15 -20.36 -3.54
CA ASN A 201 13.13 -21.68 -4.16
C ASN A 201 11.96 -21.88 -5.14
N GLU A 202 10.76 -21.40 -4.80
CA GLU A 202 9.60 -21.50 -5.68
C GLU A 202 9.75 -20.59 -6.91
N VAL A 203 10.25 -19.37 -6.73
CA VAL A 203 10.54 -18.45 -7.83
C VAL A 203 11.66 -19.00 -8.72
N GLU A 204 12.71 -19.59 -8.13
CA GLU A 204 13.76 -20.26 -8.89
C GLU A 204 13.21 -21.43 -9.71
N GLY A 205 12.32 -22.24 -9.11
CA GLY A 205 11.62 -23.33 -9.78
C GLY A 205 10.74 -22.86 -10.95
N ALA A 206 10.08 -21.70 -10.81
CA ALA A 206 9.35 -21.06 -11.90
C ALA A 206 10.29 -20.56 -13.00
N LEU A 207 11.35 -19.84 -12.63
CA LEU A 207 12.35 -19.28 -13.55
C LEU A 207 13.07 -20.36 -14.37
N ARG A 208 13.37 -21.52 -13.78
CA ARG A 208 14.00 -22.65 -14.49
C ARG A 208 13.17 -23.11 -15.70
N LYS A 209 11.84 -23.00 -15.65
CA LYS A 209 10.91 -23.37 -16.73
C LYS A 209 10.86 -22.34 -17.86
N LEU A 210 11.31 -21.11 -17.62
CA LEU A 210 11.32 -20.05 -18.62
C LEU A 210 12.55 -20.17 -19.53
N PRO A 211 12.45 -19.83 -20.83
CA PRO A 211 13.60 -19.81 -21.71
C PRO A 211 14.59 -18.70 -21.31
N PRO A 212 15.90 -18.86 -21.55
CA PRO A 212 16.87 -17.77 -21.45
C PRO A 212 16.49 -16.59 -22.36
N GLN A 213 16.86 -15.38 -21.95
CA GLN A 213 16.62 -14.11 -22.65
C GLN A 213 17.93 -13.39 -22.95
N ASN A 214 17.90 -12.38 -23.81
CA ASN A 214 19.11 -11.66 -24.22
C ASN A 214 19.46 -10.49 -23.29
N SER A 215 18.55 -10.11 -22.39
CA SER A 215 18.78 -9.04 -21.42
C SER A 215 17.98 -9.25 -20.13
N GLN A 216 18.33 -8.50 -19.09
CA GLN A 216 17.59 -8.51 -17.82
C GLN A 216 16.18 -7.98 -17.96
N SER A 217 15.98 -6.96 -18.79
CA SER A 217 14.67 -6.34 -19.00
C SER A 217 13.74 -7.28 -19.78
N GLU A 218 14.25 -8.01 -20.77
CA GLU A 218 13.50 -9.08 -21.43
C GLU A 218 13.11 -10.19 -20.46
N LEU A 219 14.05 -10.62 -19.59
CA LEU A 219 13.76 -11.63 -18.57
C LEU A 219 12.73 -11.15 -17.54
N ALA A 220 12.84 -9.89 -17.11
CA ALA A 220 11.90 -9.25 -16.20
C ALA A 220 10.49 -9.23 -16.80
N LEU A 221 10.36 -8.80 -18.05
CA LEU A 221 9.08 -8.75 -18.75
C LEU A 221 8.43 -10.14 -18.92
N VAL A 222 9.23 -11.16 -19.29
CA VAL A 222 8.74 -12.53 -19.42
C VAL A 222 8.31 -13.10 -18.06
N PHE A 223 9.07 -12.82 -17.00
CA PHE A 223 8.72 -13.26 -15.65
C PHE A 223 7.50 -12.52 -15.08
N HIS A 224 7.38 -11.21 -15.35
CA HIS A 224 6.20 -10.41 -15.01
C HIS A 224 4.95 -11.02 -15.64
N SER A 225 4.99 -11.30 -16.94
CA SER A 225 3.89 -11.97 -17.67
C SER A 225 3.58 -13.37 -17.10
N HIS A 226 4.60 -14.11 -16.64
CA HIS A 226 4.41 -15.39 -15.99
C HIS A 226 3.68 -15.26 -14.64
N LEU A 227 3.96 -14.21 -13.87
CA LEU A 227 3.31 -13.99 -12.59
C LEU A 227 1.83 -13.63 -12.73
N GLU A 228 1.40 -12.94 -13.78
CA GLU A 228 -0.03 -12.62 -14.00
C GLU A 228 -0.93 -13.87 -13.94
N LEU A 229 -0.43 -15.03 -14.37
CA LEU A 229 -1.18 -16.29 -14.38
C LEU A 229 -0.87 -17.22 -13.20
N HIS A 230 0.32 -17.09 -12.59
CA HIS A 230 0.84 -18.10 -11.66
C HIS A 230 1.16 -17.58 -10.26
N ARG A 231 1.07 -16.27 -10.03
CA ARG A 231 1.39 -15.59 -8.76
C ARG A 231 0.72 -16.24 -7.54
N GLN A 232 -0.60 -16.43 -7.58
CA GLN A 232 -1.34 -17.03 -6.46
C GLN A 232 -0.90 -18.47 -6.18
N GLY A 233 -0.60 -19.26 -7.22
CA GLY A 233 -0.11 -20.63 -7.07
C GLY A 233 1.25 -20.72 -6.38
N ILE A 234 2.14 -19.77 -6.71
CA ILE A 234 3.45 -19.63 -6.06
C ILE A 234 3.26 -19.31 -4.58
N TYR A 235 2.49 -18.26 -4.24
CA TYR A 235 2.34 -17.83 -2.85
C TYR A 235 1.56 -18.82 -1.99
N ARG A 236 0.55 -19.52 -2.53
CA ARG A 236 -0.09 -20.63 -1.82
C ARG A 236 0.90 -21.76 -1.50
N THR A 237 1.85 -22.04 -2.39
CA THR A 237 2.88 -23.07 -2.15
C THR A 237 3.89 -22.61 -1.12
N VAL A 238 4.38 -21.38 -1.22
CA VAL A 238 5.30 -20.76 -0.26
C VAL A 238 4.67 -20.76 1.13
N THR A 239 3.46 -20.21 1.28
CA THR A 239 2.78 -20.10 2.57
C THR A 239 2.55 -21.46 3.22
N LYS A 240 2.11 -22.46 2.43
CA LYS A 240 1.94 -23.83 2.92
C LYS A 240 3.25 -24.43 3.43
N ARG A 241 4.35 -24.32 2.67
CA ARG A 241 5.64 -24.89 3.05
C ARG A 241 6.26 -24.18 4.25
N THR A 242 6.15 -22.85 4.32
CA THR A 242 6.59 -22.07 5.48
C THR A 242 5.88 -22.51 6.75
N ARG A 243 4.54 -22.66 6.72
CA ARG A 243 3.76 -23.15 7.89
C ARG A 243 4.14 -24.56 8.31
N GLN A 244 4.43 -25.44 7.35
CA GLN A 244 4.86 -26.81 7.64
C GLN A 244 6.25 -26.86 8.28
N GLU A 245 7.19 -26.07 7.77
CA GLU A 245 8.56 -26.07 8.28
C GLU A 245 8.66 -25.38 9.65
N ILE A 246 8.02 -24.22 9.84
CA ILE A 246 8.06 -23.50 11.12
C ILE A 246 7.48 -24.33 12.28
N TRP A 247 6.49 -25.19 12.00
CA TRP A 247 5.92 -26.11 12.99
C TRP A 247 6.88 -27.23 13.38
N ALA A 248 7.78 -27.63 12.48
CA ALA A 248 8.75 -28.69 12.69
C ALA A 248 10.04 -28.20 13.38
N VAL A 249 10.31 -26.90 13.37
CA VAL A 249 11.51 -26.31 14.00
C VAL A 249 11.39 -26.37 15.52
N SER A 250 12.38 -27.00 16.16
CA SER A 250 12.52 -26.99 17.62
C SER A 250 13.02 -25.63 18.10
N GLU A 251 12.68 -25.27 19.34
CA GLU A 251 13.08 -23.98 19.93
C GLU A 251 14.60 -23.85 20.12
N ASP A 252 15.32 -24.98 20.16
CA ASP A 252 16.77 -25.05 20.38
C ASP A 252 17.61 -25.14 19.09
N THR A 253 16.98 -25.06 17.91
CA THR A 253 17.71 -25.19 16.63
C THR A 253 18.56 -23.94 16.37
N GLU A 254 19.89 -24.12 16.29
CA GLU A 254 20.80 -23.05 15.85
C GLU A 254 20.46 -22.63 14.42
N TYR A 255 20.10 -21.36 14.26
CA TYR A 255 19.49 -20.88 13.04
C TYR A 255 20.53 -20.59 11.95
N ILE A 256 20.59 -21.45 10.93
CA ILE A 256 21.35 -21.17 9.70
C ILE A 256 20.47 -20.32 8.78
N ASN A 257 21.00 -19.19 8.33
CA ASN A 257 20.35 -18.30 7.35
C ASN A 257 20.25 -19.00 5.98
N GLN A 258 19.17 -19.74 5.77
CA GLN A 258 18.91 -20.50 4.55
C GLN A 258 18.37 -19.60 3.42
N ALA A 259 17.74 -18.48 3.79
CA ALA A 259 17.30 -17.46 2.85
C ALA A 259 18.46 -16.91 2.02
N LEU A 260 19.61 -16.62 2.64
CA LEU A 260 20.78 -16.06 1.95
C LEU A 260 21.32 -16.99 0.86
N ALA A 261 21.39 -18.30 1.14
CA ALA A 261 21.85 -19.29 0.15
C ALA A 261 20.85 -19.40 -1.01
N SER A 262 19.55 -19.43 -0.71
CA SER A 262 18.49 -19.52 -1.71
C SER A 262 18.42 -18.24 -2.57
N ALA A 263 18.62 -17.07 -1.97
CA ALA A 263 18.68 -15.78 -2.66
C ALA A 263 19.87 -15.70 -3.63
N LYS A 264 21.06 -16.15 -3.19
CA LYS A 264 22.26 -16.23 -4.05
C LYS A 264 22.02 -17.12 -5.27
N SER A 265 21.50 -18.34 -5.04
CA SER A 265 21.16 -19.29 -6.10
C SER A 265 20.19 -18.67 -7.13
N LEU A 266 19.14 -17.98 -6.65
CA LEU A 266 18.19 -17.31 -7.52
C LEU A 266 18.84 -16.18 -8.34
N ILE A 267 19.68 -15.33 -7.72
CA ILE A 267 20.36 -14.23 -8.43
C ILE A 267 21.33 -14.77 -9.48
N GLU A 268 22.10 -15.81 -9.16
CA GLU A 268 22.99 -16.48 -10.12
C GLU A 268 22.20 -17.07 -11.30
N LEU A 269 21.02 -17.65 -11.03
CA LEU A 269 20.14 -18.14 -12.09
C LEU A 269 19.62 -16.99 -12.95
N ILE A 270 19.19 -15.87 -12.36
CA ILE A 270 18.75 -14.67 -13.09
C ILE A 270 19.86 -14.20 -14.04
N GLN A 271 21.09 -14.04 -13.54
CA GLN A 271 22.25 -13.62 -14.35
C GLN A 271 22.52 -14.58 -15.51
N SER A 272 22.48 -15.89 -15.25
CA SER A 272 22.69 -16.91 -16.29
C SER A 272 21.59 -16.89 -17.36
N LYS A 273 20.34 -16.63 -16.97
CA LYS A 273 19.18 -16.61 -17.87
C LYS A 273 19.06 -15.31 -18.64
N SER A 274 19.63 -14.20 -18.15
CA SER A 274 19.60 -12.90 -18.82
C SER A 274 20.82 -12.63 -19.71
N GLY A 275 21.75 -13.57 -19.82
CA GLY A 275 22.99 -13.39 -20.57
C GLY A 275 23.93 -12.33 -19.99
N THR A 276 23.73 -11.94 -18.72
CA THR A 276 24.55 -10.91 -18.07
C THR A 276 25.82 -11.55 -17.54
N THR A 277 26.97 -11.17 -18.09
CA THR A 277 28.26 -11.49 -17.47
C THR A 277 28.40 -10.71 -16.16
N VAL A 278 28.93 -11.37 -15.13
CA VAL A 278 29.27 -10.74 -13.83
C VAL A 278 30.18 -9.54 -14.13
N ALA A 279 29.62 -8.33 -14.14
CA ALA A 279 30.35 -7.13 -14.47
C ALA A 279 31.36 -6.88 -13.34
N THR A 280 32.64 -7.05 -13.65
CA THR A 280 33.72 -6.95 -12.67
C THR A 280 33.98 -5.52 -12.18
N ASP A 281 33.38 -4.47 -12.76
CA ASP A 281 33.69 -3.08 -12.36
C ASP A 281 32.63 -2.00 -12.70
N GLN A 282 31.39 -2.37 -13.07
CA GLN A 282 30.34 -1.37 -13.36
C GLN A 282 29.20 -1.44 -12.33
N LYS A 283 28.83 -0.26 -11.80
CA LYS A 283 27.76 0.01 -10.80
C LYS A 283 26.85 -1.18 -10.57
N LYS A 284 26.87 -1.76 -9.35
CA LYS A 284 25.94 -2.81 -8.90
C LYS A 284 24.50 -2.37 -9.12
N GLN A 285 23.92 -2.71 -10.27
CA GLN A 285 22.50 -2.53 -10.55
C GLN A 285 21.71 -3.58 -9.78
N ALA A 286 20.50 -3.24 -9.36
CA ALA A 286 19.65 -4.21 -8.67
C ALA A 286 19.27 -5.34 -9.65
N GLN A 287 19.63 -6.58 -9.30
CA GLN A 287 19.37 -7.78 -10.10
C GLN A 287 18.00 -8.39 -9.76
N LEU A 288 17.60 -8.25 -8.50
CA LEU A 288 16.33 -8.73 -7.98
C LEU A 288 15.69 -7.61 -7.18
N LEU A 289 14.41 -7.36 -7.43
CA LEU A 289 13.57 -6.45 -6.68
C LEU A 289 12.47 -7.23 -5.97
N ILE A 290 12.15 -6.86 -4.75
CA ILE A 290 11.01 -7.41 -4.01
C ILE A 290 10.22 -6.23 -3.46
N TYR A 291 8.92 -6.17 -3.72
CA TYR A 291 8.10 -5.13 -3.11
C TYR A 291 6.97 -5.70 -2.27
N PHE A 292 6.69 -5.02 -1.16
CA PHE A 292 5.55 -5.30 -0.29
C PHE A 292 4.55 -4.17 -0.46
N ASP A 293 3.42 -4.47 -1.07
CA ASP A 293 2.26 -3.61 -1.14
C ASP A 293 1.43 -3.70 0.14
N GLU A 294 0.84 -2.57 0.53
CA GLU A 294 0.17 -2.38 1.82
C GLU A 294 0.97 -2.85 3.04
N SER A 295 2.28 -2.54 3.03
CA SER A 295 3.22 -2.98 4.07
C SER A 295 2.93 -2.42 5.46
N HIS A 296 2.12 -1.37 5.55
CA HIS A 296 1.73 -0.73 6.80
C HIS A 296 0.97 -1.69 7.74
N LEU A 297 0.29 -2.69 7.19
CA LEU A 297 -0.41 -3.73 7.95
C LEU A 297 0.53 -4.53 8.87
N LEU A 298 1.79 -4.72 8.48
CA LEU A 298 2.80 -5.39 9.31
C LEU A 298 3.31 -4.50 10.45
N ALA A 299 3.16 -3.18 10.35
CA ALA A 299 3.56 -2.24 11.39
C ALA A 299 2.49 -2.13 12.50
N LEU A 300 1.25 -2.54 12.22
CA LEU A 300 0.14 -2.51 13.18
C LEU A 300 0.16 -3.66 14.18
N THR A 301 0.93 -4.72 13.93
CA THR A 301 0.94 -5.90 14.79
C THR A 301 2.30 -6.13 15.45
N THR A 302 2.27 -6.35 16.76
CA THR A 302 3.42 -6.76 17.57
C THR A 302 3.19 -8.20 18.06
N PRO A 303 4.16 -9.12 17.88
CA PRO A 303 4.10 -10.43 18.51
C PRO A 303 4.00 -10.28 20.03
N GLU A 304 3.08 -11.03 20.64
CA GLU A 304 2.90 -10.98 22.09
C GLU A 304 4.18 -11.36 22.84
N TYR A 305 4.77 -10.39 23.54
CA TYR A 305 5.89 -10.59 24.44
C TYR A 305 5.57 -9.99 25.82
N ASN A 306 5.98 -10.68 26.88
CA ASN A 306 5.66 -10.44 28.29
C ASN A 306 5.77 -8.95 28.74
N ASN A 307 4.69 -8.17 28.54
CA ASN A 307 4.42 -6.84 29.10
C ASN A 307 5.49 -5.74 28.88
N GLN A 308 6.33 -5.82 27.84
CA GLN A 308 7.19 -4.71 27.39
C GLN A 308 7.14 -4.54 25.87
N TYR A 309 7.34 -3.29 25.41
CA TYR A 309 7.35 -2.85 24.01
C TYR A 309 8.19 -3.79 23.10
N GLY A 310 7.52 -4.78 22.50
CA GLY A 310 8.13 -5.72 21.55
C GLY A 310 8.27 -5.11 20.16
N LEU A 311 9.10 -5.75 19.32
CA LEU A 311 9.26 -5.34 17.93
C LEU A 311 7.98 -5.65 17.12
N THR A 312 7.62 -4.82 16.15
CA THR A 312 6.51 -5.10 15.22
C THR A 312 6.89 -6.19 14.21
N CYS A 313 5.89 -6.79 13.54
CA CYS A 313 6.13 -7.75 12.46
C CYS A 313 6.99 -7.12 11.35
N TYR A 314 6.69 -5.86 11.01
CA TYR A 314 7.49 -5.06 10.09
C TYR A 314 8.97 -4.96 10.53
N GLN A 315 9.24 -4.77 11.81
CA GLN A 315 10.61 -4.69 12.33
C GLN A 315 11.36 -6.02 12.22
N TYR A 316 10.70 -7.15 12.50
CA TYR A 316 11.28 -8.47 12.27
C TYR A 316 11.57 -8.74 10.80
N LEU A 317 10.69 -8.30 9.91
CA LEU A 317 10.92 -8.37 8.46
C LEU A 317 12.16 -7.56 8.06
N ILE A 318 12.33 -6.34 8.61
CA ILE A 318 13.52 -5.52 8.34
C ILE A 318 14.82 -6.16 8.84
N LEU A 319 14.79 -6.81 10.01
CA LEU A 319 15.94 -7.58 10.50
C LEU A 319 16.28 -8.73 9.53
N ALA A 320 15.29 -9.49 9.07
CA ALA A 320 15.50 -10.61 8.16
C ALA A 320 16.07 -10.17 6.80
N ILE A 321 15.55 -9.09 6.20
CA ILE A 321 16.07 -8.62 4.92
C ILE A 321 17.46 -7.97 5.05
N ASN A 322 17.84 -7.45 6.21
CA ASN A 322 19.16 -6.85 6.44
C ASN A 322 20.30 -7.87 6.29
N GLU A 323 20.02 -9.15 6.49
CA GLU A 323 20.97 -10.23 6.23
C GLU A 323 21.26 -10.41 4.74
N LEU A 324 20.37 -9.95 3.87
CA LEU A 324 20.49 -10.06 2.42
C LEU A 324 21.17 -8.83 1.79
N LYS A 325 21.59 -7.83 2.59
CA LYS A 325 22.16 -6.54 2.12
C LYS A 325 23.38 -6.66 1.22
N GLY A 326 24.14 -7.76 1.36
CA GLY A 326 25.35 -8.02 0.59
C GLY A 326 25.10 -8.48 -0.85
N LEU A 327 23.85 -8.82 -1.19
CA LEU A 327 23.44 -9.25 -2.52
C LEU A 327 22.97 -8.07 -3.37
N ASP A 328 22.87 -8.25 -4.68
CA ASP A 328 22.26 -7.27 -5.60
C ASP A 328 20.72 -7.38 -5.60
N LEU A 329 20.16 -7.41 -4.39
CA LEU A 329 18.75 -7.49 -4.07
C LEU A 329 18.31 -6.18 -3.40
N PHE A 330 17.20 -5.61 -3.85
CA PHE A 330 16.60 -4.40 -3.27
C PHE A 330 15.14 -4.62 -2.89
N PHE A 331 14.69 -3.92 -1.85
CA PHE A 331 13.32 -4.01 -1.35
C PHE A 331 12.58 -2.68 -1.45
N ILE A 332 11.28 -2.74 -1.76
CA ILE A 332 10.38 -1.57 -1.74
C ILE A 332 9.22 -1.86 -0.80
N PHE A 333 8.86 -0.89 0.04
CA PHE A 333 7.70 -0.97 0.93
C PHE A 333 6.70 0.11 0.56
N LEU A 334 5.52 -0.28 0.08
CA LEU A 334 4.43 0.65 -0.25
C LEU A 334 3.48 0.77 0.94
N SER A 335 3.20 2.00 1.34
CA SER A 335 2.33 2.28 2.49
C SER A 335 1.44 3.49 2.24
N THR A 336 0.20 3.39 2.72
CA THR A 336 -0.81 4.45 2.71
C THR A 336 -0.83 5.30 3.98
N GLU A 337 -0.27 4.80 5.08
CA GLU A 337 -0.28 5.47 6.39
C GLU A 337 1.01 6.26 6.68
N PRO A 338 0.97 7.60 6.72
CA PRO A 338 2.14 8.40 7.06
C PRO A 338 2.42 8.49 8.57
N LYS A 339 1.42 8.29 9.44
CA LYS A 339 1.52 8.66 10.88
C LYS A 339 2.10 7.55 11.77
N THR A 340 1.76 6.30 11.51
CA THR A 340 2.23 5.11 12.25
C THR A 340 3.58 4.65 11.71
N THR A 341 3.68 4.55 10.38
CA THR A 341 4.84 3.99 9.70
C THR A 341 6.06 4.93 9.68
N SER A 342 5.91 6.23 9.43
CA SER A 342 7.06 7.17 9.35
C SER A 342 7.91 7.22 10.62
N ARG A 343 7.27 7.07 11.78
CA ARG A 343 7.94 7.10 13.08
C ARG A 343 8.54 5.73 13.38
N SER A 344 7.79 4.66 13.06
CA SER A 344 8.27 3.28 13.21
C SER A 344 9.44 2.94 12.30
N PHE A 345 9.53 3.44 11.06
CA PHE A 345 10.65 3.17 10.13
C PHE A 345 12.00 3.66 10.68
N LEU A 346 12.03 4.85 11.29
CA LEU A 346 13.26 5.43 11.85
C LEU A 346 13.52 4.92 13.27
N GLU A 347 12.49 4.85 14.12
CA GLU A 347 12.61 4.30 15.48
C GLU A 347 12.98 2.80 15.45
N SER A 348 12.52 2.02 14.44
CA SER A 348 12.86 0.60 14.28
C SER A 348 14.34 0.33 14.09
N ILE A 349 15.02 1.24 13.39
CA ILE A 349 16.41 1.09 13.03
C ILE A 349 17.29 1.48 14.21
N VAL A 350 16.92 2.55 14.91
CA VAL A 350 17.58 3.06 16.13
C VAL A 350 17.45 2.08 17.31
N LEU A 351 16.34 1.33 17.39
CA LEU A 351 16.06 0.37 18.48
C LEU A 351 16.46 -1.07 18.17
N SER A 352 17.03 -1.37 17.00
CA SER A 352 17.57 -2.71 16.74
C SER A 352 18.56 -3.07 17.85
N GLY A 353 18.27 -4.15 18.58
CA GLY A 353 18.76 -4.45 19.94
C GLY A 353 20.27 -4.70 20.12
N GLN A 354 21.11 -4.18 19.22
CA GLN A 354 22.57 -4.23 19.31
C GLN A 354 23.21 -2.90 19.76
N GLY A 355 22.42 -1.86 20.06
CA GLY A 355 22.98 -0.58 20.52
C GLY A 355 23.90 0.10 19.50
N ARG A 356 23.76 -0.25 18.22
CA ARG A 356 24.56 0.34 17.14
C ARG A 356 23.93 1.68 16.77
N ILE A 357 24.65 2.75 17.02
CA ILE A 357 24.36 4.07 16.46
C ILE A 357 24.48 3.92 14.94
N VAL A 358 23.33 3.83 14.26
CA VAL A 358 23.33 3.75 12.81
C VAL A 358 23.57 5.13 12.23
N ASP A 359 24.44 5.20 11.23
CA ASP A 359 24.80 6.41 10.51
C ASP A 359 23.59 6.92 9.70
N ILE A 360 22.82 7.82 10.30
CA ILE A 360 21.54 8.34 9.76
C ILE A 360 21.74 8.93 8.35
N GLU A 361 22.93 9.44 8.05
CA GLU A 361 23.26 10.07 6.76
C GLU A 361 23.30 9.07 5.59
N LYS A 362 23.44 7.77 5.88
CA LYS A 362 23.49 6.71 4.84
C LYS A 362 22.13 6.09 4.53
N PHE A 363 21.08 6.50 5.23
CA PHE A 363 19.73 6.00 5.00
C PHE A 363 19.08 6.60 3.76
N GLN A 364 18.33 5.75 3.08
CA GLN A 364 17.47 6.19 2.00
C GLN A 364 16.25 6.88 2.58
N ALA A 365 16.08 8.16 2.25
CA ALA A 365 14.91 8.91 2.65
C ALA A 365 13.65 8.30 2.01
N PRO A 366 12.57 8.09 2.76
CA PRO A 366 11.31 7.61 2.19
C PRO A 366 10.79 8.53 1.09
N PHE A 367 10.30 7.95 0.00
CA PHE A 367 9.57 8.71 -1.01
C PHE A 367 8.18 9.04 -0.46
N LYS A 368 7.97 10.30 -0.07
CA LYS A 368 6.67 10.78 0.41
C LYS A 368 5.75 11.27 -0.71
N ARG A 369 6.30 11.44 -1.92
CA ARG A 369 5.60 11.94 -3.12
C ARG A 369 6.29 11.42 -4.37
N LEU A 370 5.80 10.33 -4.96
CA LEU A 370 6.06 10.01 -6.35
C LEU A 370 5.09 10.78 -7.26
N PRO A 371 5.53 11.18 -8.46
CA PRO A 371 4.63 11.73 -9.47
C PRO A 371 3.58 10.68 -9.86
N PHE A 372 2.34 11.12 -10.02
CA PHE A 372 1.24 10.31 -10.55
C PHE A 372 1.60 9.75 -11.94
N ASN A 373 0.95 8.64 -12.32
CA ASN A 373 0.86 8.25 -13.72
C ASN A 373 0.36 9.48 -14.51
N GLN A 374 1.14 9.94 -15.48
CA GLN A 374 0.79 11.15 -16.20
C GLN A 374 -0.43 10.86 -17.06
N TRP A 375 -1.37 11.80 -17.16
CA TRP A 375 -2.45 11.64 -18.13
C TRP A 375 -1.89 11.83 -19.53
N LYS A 376 -2.39 11.07 -20.50
CA LYS A 376 -1.94 11.13 -21.91
C LYS A 376 -2.14 12.52 -22.55
N GLU A 377 -3.04 13.34 -22.01
CA GLU A 377 -3.29 14.71 -22.45
C GLU A 377 -2.69 15.70 -21.46
N ASP A 378 -2.12 16.78 -21.97
CA ASP A 378 -1.44 17.83 -21.18
C ASP A 378 -2.32 18.47 -20.11
N TYR A 379 -3.65 18.47 -20.33
CA TYR A 379 -4.62 19.06 -19.42
C TYR A 379 -5.80 18.11 -19.19
N PRO A 380 -5.97 17.57 -17.97
CA PRO A 380 -7.11 16.72 -17.64
C PRO A 380 -8.43 17.50 -17.57
N LEU A 381 -8.37 18.83 -17.41
CA LEU A 381 -9.52 19.73 -17.32
C LEU A 381 -9.47 20.75 -18.44
N LYS A 382 -10.61 20.99 -19.07
CA LYS A 382 -10.86 22.12 -19.97
C LYS A 382 -12.01 22.93 -19.38
N GLU A 383 -11.90 24.24 -19.37
CA GLU A 383 -12.95 25.13 -18.85
C GLU A 383 -14.29 24.84 -19.55
N ASP A 384 -15.39 24.91 -18.80
CA ASP A 384 -16.78 24.74 -19.26
C ASP A 384 -17.14 23.42 -19.97
N THR A 385 -16.30 22.38 -19.88
CA THR A 385 -16.55 21.09 -20.55
C THR A 385 -16.88 19.94 -19.60
N HIS A 386 -16.87 20.20 -18.28
CA HIS A 386 -17.02 19.17 -17.25
C HIS A 386 -18.05 19.62 -16.21
N THR A 387 -19.01 18.76 -15.87
CA THR A 387 -19.89 18.99 -14.71
C THR A 387 -19.24 18.50 -13.43
N LEU A 388 -19.71 18.95 -12.26
CA LEU A 388 -19.22 18.47 -10.97
C LEU A 388 -19.43 16.95 -10.80
N GLU A 389 -20.51 16.42 -11.38
CA GLU A 389 -20.77 14.98 -11.38
C GLU A 389 -19.74 14.23 -12.24
N ASP A 390 -19.36 14.78 -13.39
CA ASP A 390 -18.33 14.20 -14.26
C ASP A 390 -16.98 14.13 -13.55
N VAL A 391 -16.52 15.23 -12.94
CA VAL A 391 -15.22 15.25 -12.22
C VAL A 391 -15.20 14.36 -10.98
N CYS A 392 -16.35 14.13 -10.34
CA CYS A 392 -16.46 13.24 -9.19
C CYS A 392 -16.64 11.76 -9.58
N SER A 393 -16.84 11.43 -10.86
CA SER A 393 -16.97 10.05 -11.30
C SER A 393 -15.63 9.29 -11.14
N PRO A 394 -15.65 8.00 -10.74
CA PRO A 394 -14.43 7.18 -10.68
C PRO A 394 -13.62 7.21 -11.98
N GLY A 395 -14.29 7.03 -13.13
CA GLY A 395 -13.65 7.08 -14.45
C GLY A 395 -13.01 8.44 -14.81
N PHE A 396 -13.37 9.52 -14.13
CA PHE A 396 -12.65 10.79 -14.24
C PHE A 396 -11.51 10.89 -13.22
N MET A 397 -11.75 10.47 -11.98
CA MET A 397 -10.76 10.50 -10.91
C MET A 397 -9.52 9.65 -11.24
N VAL A 398 -9.71 8.53 -11.94
CA VAL A 398 -8.59 7.69 -12.43
C VAL A 398 -7.62 8.43 -13.36
N ARG A 399 -8.07 9.50 -14.04
CA ARG A 399 -7.24 10.30 -14.95
C ARG A 399 -6.16 11.10 -14.22
N PHE A 400 -6.34 11.37 -12.94
CA PHE A 400 -5.32 12.00 -12.09
C PHE A 400 -4.32 10.98 -11.50
N GLY A 401 -4.24 9.78 -12.08
CA GLY A 401 -3.43 8.69 -11.55
C GLY A 401 -4.02 8.07 -10.28
N ARG A 402 -5.35 8.15 -10.10
CA ARG A 402 -6.09 7.48 -9.04
C ARG A 402 -6.87 6.25 -9.53
N PRO A 403 -6.25 5.12 -9.87
CA PRO A 403 -6.99 3.88 -9.65
C PRO A 403 -7.23 3.86 -8.13
N LEU A 404 -8.50 3.99 -7.70
CA LEU A 404 -8.82 3.92 -6.27
C LEU A 404 -8.35 2.57 -5.76
#